data_AF-T2J4K0-F1
#
_entry.id   AF-T2J4K0-F1
#
_cell.length_a   1.000
_cell.length_b   1.000
_cell.length_c   1.000
_cell.angle_alpha   90.00
_cell.angle_beta   90.00
_cell.angle_gamma   90.00
#
_symmetry.space_group_name_H-M   'P 1'
#
loop_
_entity.id
_entity.type
_entity.pdbx_description
1 polymer ?
#
loop_
_entity_poly.entity_id
_entity_poly.type
_entity_poly.pdbx_seq_one_letter_code
_entity_poly.pdbx_strand_id
1 'polypeptide(L)'
;MIKGYQSRLLLIIVTIITGIITLVSPALSVPESCVYHPEVYQGVNLSNLSDELENTGLLGEIHGTVPEENIFVFAVRDPDNFFDFQHFSVIPGNKQTQETLKQVGRHDQVCLQGKLIKNPSPQPHIVVQSAVVTESWQGLAGYKGYEYQADIPEELKYRNHAIFKFHFVNNEGKILVVEYKDKVLPIYVKNIELTKD
;
A
#
# COMPACT_ATOMS: atom_id res chain seq x y z
N MET A 1 71.35 26.77 19.23
CA MET A 1 70.37 27.48 18.37
C MET A 1 69.50 26.48 17.58
N ILE A 2 68.95 25.43 18.23
CA ILE A 2 68.24 24.31 17.56
C ILE A 2 67.11 23.79 18.46
N LYS A 3 66.19 24.65 18.90
CA LYS A 3 65.00 24.21 19.68
C LYS A 3 63.66 24.74 19.15
N GLY A 4 63.65 25.67 18.19
CA GLY A 4 62.43 26.29 17.68
C GLY A 4 61.78 25.61 16.47
N TYR A 5 62.51 24.75 15.74
CA TYR A 5 62.02 24.20 14.47
C TYR A 5 61.27 22.86 14.61
N GLN A 6 61.56 22.08 15.67
CA GLN A 6 60.95 20.75 15.87
C GLN A 6 59.48 20.84 16.33
N SER A 7 59.09 21.91 17.03
CA SER A 7 57.72 22.07 17.57
C SER A 7 56.71 22.56 16.52
N ARG A 8 57.15 23.24 15.45
CA ARG A 8 56.26 23.71 14.37
C ARG A 8 55.98 22.65 13.32
N LEU A 9 56.89 21.69 13.13
CA LEU A 9 56.68 20.58 12.18
C LEU A 9 55.66 19.56 12.71
N LEU A 10 55.66 19.30 14.02
CA LEU A 10 54.72 18.37 14.64
C LEU A 10 53.27 18.89 14.62
N LEU A 11 53.08 20.21 14.74
CA LEU A 11 51.75 20.83 14.74
C LEU A 11 51.10 20.85 13.35
N ILE A 12 51.90 20.88 12.27
CA ILE A 12 51.40 20.86 10.89
C ILE A 12 51.02 19.43 10.46
N ILE A 13 51.71 18.41 10.97
CA ILE A 13 51.38 17.01 10.65
C ILE A 13 50.08 16.57 11.35
N VAL A 14 49.83 17.03 12.57
CA VAL A 14 48.60 16.67 13.33
C VAL A 14 47.34 17.35 12.75
N THR A 15 47.45 18.55 12.15
CA THR A 15 46.32 19.19 11.47
C THR A 15 46.04 18.62 10.08
N ILE A 16 47.03 18.04 9.40
CA ILE A 16 46.82 17.34 8.12
C ILE A 16 46.18 15.96 8.35
N ILE A 17 46.52 15.25 9.43
CA ILE A 17 45.94 13.92 9.71
C ILE A 17 44.49 14.04 10.23
N THR A 18 44.14 15.10 10.96
CA THR A 18 42.73 15.34 11.38
C THR A 18 41.88 16.00 10.30
N GLY A 19 42.49 16.65 9.29
CA GLY A 19 41.78 17.25 8.15
C GLY A 19 41.45 16.30 6.99
N ILE A 20 42.06 15.12 6.94
CA ILE A 20 41.84 14.13 5.85
C ILE A 20 40.75 13.09 6.22
N ILE A 21 40.37 12.97 7.49
CA ILE A 21 39.39 11.96 7.95
C ILE A 21 37.93 12.42 7.82
N THR A 22 37.65 13.66 7.40
CA THR A 22 36.29 14.24 7.42
C THR A 22 35.51 14.20 6.12
N LEU A 23 35.94 13.49 5.06
CA LEU A 23 35.25 13.58 3.75
C LEU A 23 35.12 12.26 3.00
N VAL A 24 34.89 11.14 3.69
CA VAL A 24 34.27 9.98 3.06
C VAL A 24 33.30 9.31 4.04
N SER A 25 32.26 10.05 4.44
CA SER A 25 31.02 9.35 4.78
C SER A 25 30.58 8.68 3.48
N PRO A 26 30.45 7.34 3.40
CA PRO A 26 29.60 6.79 2.37
C PRO A 26 28.24 7.41 2.68
N ALA A 27 27.78 8.32 1.82
CA ALA A 27 26.37 8.63 1.78
C ALA A 27 25.74 7.27 1.49
N LEU A 28 25.29 6.58 2.56
CA LEU A 28 24.33 5.50 2.45
C LEU A 28 23.16 6.18 1.74
N SER A 29 23.12 6.03 0.43
CA SER A 29 22.01 6.46 -0.39
C SER A 29 20.80 5.82 0.25
N VAL A 30 19.95 6.66 0.84
CA VAL A 30 18.63 6.19 1.28
C VAL A 30 18.02 5.54 0.05
N PRO A 31 17.66 4.25 0.11
CA PRO A 31 17.05 3.58 -1.03
C PRO A 31 15.93 4.45 -1.56
N GLU A 32 15.93 4.71 -2.85
CA GLU A 32 14.87 5.47 -3.49
C GLU A 32 13.56 4.70 -3.26
N SER A 33 12.65 5.29 -2.49
CA SER A 33 11.37 4.69 -2.20
C SER A 33 10.44 4.84 -3.40
N CYS A 34 9.56 3.86 -3.62
CA CYS A 34 8.54 3.86 -4.67
C CYS A 34 9.10 3.72 -6.10
N VAL A 35 10.24 3.05 -6.24
CA VAL A 35 10.78 2.63 -7.54
C VAL A 35 10.01 1.41 -8.02
N TYR A 36 9.54 1.45 -9.27
CA TYR A 36 8.79 0.36 -9.88
C TYR A 36 9.73 -0.68 -10.52
N HIS A 37 9.74 -1.90 -9.98
CA HIS A 37 10.50 -3.05 -10.48
C HIS A 37 9.56 -4.07 -11.14
N PRO A 38 9.27 -3.99 -12.46
CA PRO A 38 8.22 -4.77 -13.12
C PRO A 38 8.33 -6.29 -12.91
N GLU A 39 9.55 -6.82 -12.80
CA GLU A 39 9.82 -8.24 -12.56
C GLU A 39 9.24 -8.76 -11.23
N VAL A 40 9.08 -7.90 -10.22
CA VAL A 40 8.48 -8.26 -8.92
C VAL A 40 6.98 -8.54 -9.08
N TYR A 41 6.34 -7.87 -10.05
CA TYR A 41 4.90 -7.89 -10.26
C TYR A 41 4.43 -9.07 -11.11
N GLN A 42 5.35 -9.73 -11.82
CA GLN A 42 5.05 -10.86 -12.69
C GLN A 42 4.51 -12.06 -11.90
N GLY A 43 3.39 -12.60 -12.38
CA GLY A 43 2.58 -13.65 -11.77
C GLY A 43 1.99 -13.27 -10.41
N VAL A 44 2.00 -11.97 -10.05
CA VAL A 44 1.51 -11.42 -8.77
C VAL A 44 1.91 -12.25 -7.54
N ASN A 45 3.17 -12.71 -7.52
CA ASN A 45 3.65 -13.61 -6.49
C ASN A 45 3.77 -12.91 -5.12
N LEU A 46 3.03 -13.39 -4.12
CA LEU A 46 2.98 -12.76 -2.79
C LEU A 46 4.34 -12.63 -2.09
N SER A 47 5.30 -13.52 -2.34
CA SER A 47 6.63 -13.40 -1.74
C SER A 47 7.37 -12.19 -2.30
N ASN A 48 7.43 -12.08 -3.63
CA ASN A 48 8.09 -10.96 -4.30
C ASN A 48 7.42 -9.62 -3.93
N LEU A 49 6.09 -9.58 -3.96
CA LEU A 49 5.32 -8.38 -3.58
C LEU A 49 5.54 -7.99 -2.11
N SER A 50 5.72 -8.97 -1.21
CA SER A 50 6.02 -8.69 0.20
C SER A 50 7.41 -8.09 0.38
N ASP A 51 8.40 -8.60 -0.36
CA ASP A 51 9.77 -8.08 -0.30
C ASP A 51 9.82 -6.63 -0.84
N GLU A 52 9.13 -6.34 -1.94
CA GLU A 52 9.00 -4.99 -2.49
C GLU A 52 8.30 -4.04 -1.51
N LEU A 53 7.20 -4.48 -0.92
CA LEU A 53 6.43 -3.73 0.08
C LEU A 53 7.27 -3.31 1.31
N GLU A 54 8.20 -4.16 1.74
CA GLU A 54 9.03 -3.91 2.93
C GLU A 54 10.25 -3.03 2.65
N ASN A 55 10.77 -3.05 1.42
CA ASN A 55 12.06 -2.41 1.09
C ASN A 55 11.88 -1.11 0.31
N THR A 56 11.42 -1.21 -0.92
CA THR A 56 11.36 -0.09 -1.87
C THR A 56 9.99 0.59 -1.83
N GLY A 57 8.92 -0.17 -1.59
CA GLY A 57 7.55 0.30 -1.58
C GLY A 57 6.78 -0.22 -2.78
N LEU A 58 5.63 -0.82 -2.48
CA LEU A 58 4.80 -1.49 -3.46
C LEU A 58 3.87 -0.46 -4.13
N LEU A 59 4.14 -0.17 -5.39
CA LEU A 59 3.32 0.67 -6.26
C LEU A 59 2.08 -0.09 -6.76
N GLY A 60 0.92 0.55 -6.83
CA GLY A 60 -0.31 -0.03 -7.35
C GLY A 60 -1.47 0.97 -7.29
N GLU A 61 -2.70 0.48 -7.44
CA GLU A 61 -3.89 1.32 -7.51
C GLU A 61 -4.86 1.07 -6.35
N ILE A 62 -5.56 2.11 -5.92
CA ILE A 62 -6.69 1.97 -5.00
C ILE A 62 -7.90 1.43 -5.79
N HIS A 63 -8.27 0.19 -5.56
CA HIS A 63 -9.40 -0.46 -6.22
C HIS A 63 -10.75 -0.11 -5.59
N GLY A 64 -10.76 0.05 -4.26
CA GLY A 64 -11.96 0.36 -3.49
C GLY A 64 -11.61 1.18 -2.25
N THR A 65 -12.46 2.13 -1.89
CA THR A 65 -12.24 3.03 -0.75
C THR A 65 -13.59 3.39 -0.10
N VAL A 66 -13.63 3.31 1.23
CA VAL A 66 -14.66 3.88 2.11
C VAL A 66 -13.91 4.58 3.24
N PRO A 67 -13.45 5.82 3.02
CA PRO A 67 -12.57 6.55 3.93
C PRO A 67 -13.10 6.65 5.36
N GLU A 68 -14.42 6.82 5.51
CA GLU A 68 -15.12 7.01 6.78
C GLU A 68 -14.99 5.79 7.69
N GLU A 69 -14.94 4.59 7.09
CA GLU A 69 -14.83 3.30 7.77
C GLU A 69 -13.39 2.76 7.79
N ASN A 70 -12.42 3.51 7.27
CA ASN A 70 -11.03 3.08 7.06
C ASN A 70 -10.91 1.77 6.26
N ILE A 71 -11.78 1.59 5.26
CA ILE A 71 -11.76 0.42 4.38
C ILE A 71 -11.10 0.84 3.07
N PHE A 72 -9.94 0.27 2.77
CA PHE A 72 -9.24 0.51 1.51
C PHE A 72 -8.78 -0.82 0.92
N VAL A 73 -8.98 -0.98 -0.38
CA VAL A 73 -8.53 -2.13 -1.17
C VAL A 73 -7.50 -1.62 -2.15
N PHE A 74 -6.28 -2.11 -1.99
CA PHE A 74 -5.17 -1.85 -2.89
C PHE A 74 -5.03 -3.01 -3.88
N ALA A 75 -4.75 -2.70 -5.14
CA ALA A 75 -4.61 -3.68 -6.20
C ALA A 75 -3.24 -3.53 -6.87
N VAL A 76 -2.59 -4.67 -7.04
CA VAL A 76 -1.39 -4.82 -7.84
C VAL A 76 -1.74 -5.69 -9.04
N ARG A 77 -1.26 -5.31 -10.23
CA ARG A 77 -1.46 -6.08 -11.46
C ARG A 77 -0.14 -6.58 -11.99
N ASP A 78 -0.20 -7.74 -12.62
CA ASP A 78 0.87 -8.22 -13.48
C ASP A 78 1.06 -7.25 -14.67
N PRO A 79 2.30 -6.86 -15.01
CA PRO A 79 2.58 -5.91 -16.09
C PRO A 79 2.28 -6.48 -17.50
N ASP A 80 2.37 -7.80 -17.65
CA ASP A 80 2.21 -8.54 -18.89
C ASP A 80 0.78 -9.11 -19.04
N ASN A 81 0.00 -9.15 -17.96
CA ASN A 81 -1.38 -9.62 -17.96
C ASN A 81 -2.31 -8.80 -17.07
N PHE A 82 -3.08 -7.89 -17.68
CA PHE A 82 -4.05 -7.04 -16.99
C PHE A 82 -5.07 -7.81 -16.12
N PHE A 83 -5.45 -9.02 -16.52
CA PHE A 83 -6.43 -9.83 -15.80
C PHE A 83 -5.83 -10.61 -14.63
N ASP A 84 -4.51 -10.62 -14.49
CA ASP A 84 -3.84 -11.18 -13.32
C ASP A 84 -3.53 -10.08 -12.31
N PHE A 85 -4.10 -10.20 -11.12
CA PHE A 85 -4.04 -9.16 -10.10
C PHE A 85 -4.19 -9.73 -8.70
N GLN A 86 -3.60 -9.01 -7.74
CA GLN A 86 -3.73 -9.30 -6.33
C GLN A 86 -4.37 -8.11 -5.62
N HIS A 87 -5.45 -8.38 -4.88
CA HIS A 87 -6.06 -7.42 -3.96
C HIS A 87 -5.49 -7.57 -2.55
N PHE A 88 -5.26 -6.43 -1.90
CA PHE A 88 -4.84 -6.33 -0.52
C PHE A 88 -5.82 -5.47 0.27
N SER A 89 -6.23 -5.94 1.44
CA SER A 89 -6.88 -5.07 2.43
C SER A 89 -5.81 -4.20 3.07
N VAL A 90 -6.03 -2.90 3.13
CA VAL A 90 -5.06 -1.96 3.68
C VAL A 90 -5.49 -1.50 5.07
N ILE A 91 -4.58 -1.63 6.03
CA ILE A 91 -4.75 -1.20 7.42
C ILE A 91 -3.74 -0.07 7.67
N PRO A 92 -4.18 1.15 8.04
CA PRO A 92 -3.26 2.20 8.45
C PRO A 92 -2.46 1.78 9.70
N GLY A 93 -1.13 1.84 9.63
CA GLY A 93 -0.25 1.50 10.76
C GLY A 93 -0.03 2.65 11.73
N ASN A 94 -0.39 3.88 11.34
CA ASN A 94 -0.25 5.08 12.17
C ASN A 94 -1.22 6.19 11.73
N LYS A 95 -1.31 7.28 12.52
CA LYS A 95 -2.20 8.41 12.21
C LYS A 95 -1.88 9.08 10.88
N GLN A 96 -0.61 9.21 10.51
CA GLN A 96 -0.21 9.86 9.26
C GLN A 96 -0.73 9.08 8.05
N THR A 97 -0.49 7.77 8.02
CA THR A 97 -0.98 6.87 6.96
C THR A 97 -2.51 6.83 6.91
N GLN A 98 -3.18 6.89 8.06
CA GLN A 98 -4.64 6.97 8.10
C GLN A 98 -5.16 8.24 7.41
N GLU A 99 -4.58 9.40 7.73
CA GLU A 99 -5.00 10.66 7.13
C GLU A 99 -4.66 10.72 5.63
N THR A 100 -3.52 10.19 5.20
CA THR A 100 -3.20 10.05 3.77
C THR A 100 -4.19 9.13 3.06
N LEU A 101 -4.49 7.96 3.61
CA LEU A 101 -5.40 7.00 2.97
C LEU A 101 -6.84 7.51 2.92
N LYS A 102 -7.29 8.32 3.88
CA LYS A 102 -8.62 8.96 3.80
C LYS A 102 -8.79 9.90 2.61
N GLN A 103 -7.69 10.40 2.05
CA GLN A 103 -7.72 11.32 0.91
C GLN A 103 -7.66 10.60 -0.43
N VAL A 104 -7.41 9.28 -0.46
CA VAL A 104 -7.29 8.54 -1.71
C VAL A 104 -8.66 8.23 -2.31
N GLY A 105 -8.76 8.48 -3.62
CA GLY A 105 -9.86 8.08 -4.45
C GLY A 105 -9.67 6.70 -5.06
N ARG A 106 -10.76 6.14 -5.61
CA ARG A 106 -10.67 4.96 -6.47
C ARG A 106 -9.86 5.30 -7.72
N HIS A 107 -8.97 4.40 -8.10
CA HIS A 107 -7.98 4.49 -9.18
C HIS A 107 -6.80 5.44 -8.93
N ASP A 108 -6.69 6.04 -7.74
CA ASP A 108 -5.44 6.71 -7.39
C ASP A 108 -4.30 5.70 -7.36
N GLN A 109 -3.19 6.07 -7.98
CA GLN A 109 -1.95 5.32 -7.90
C GLN A 109 -1.24 5.71 -6.60
N VAL A 110 -0.89 4.69 -5.84
CA VAL A 110 -0.24 4.85 -4.55
C VAL A 110 0.94 3.89 -4.43
N CYS A 111 1.97 4.35 -3.73
CA CYS A 111 3.06 3.52 -3.25
C CYS A 111 2.87 3.31 -1.75
N LEU A 112 2.83 2.05 -1.34
CA LEU A 112 2.71 1.66 0.06
C LEU A 112 4.01 1.01 0.52
N GLN A 113 4.54 1.43 1.67
CA GLN A 113 5.50 0.62 2.42
C GLN A 113 4.85 0.10 3.68
N GLY A 114 5.16 -1.14 4.04
CA GLY A 114 4.50 -1.78 5.16
C GLY A 114 4.93 -3.22 5.30
N LYS A 115 4.01 -4.06 5.77
CA LYS A 115 4.21 -5.50 5.85
C LYS A 115 2.91 -6.24 5.63
N LEU A 116 3.00 -7.43 5.07
CA LEU A 116 1.88 -8.35 5.10
C LEU A 116 1.67 -8.87 6.53
N ILE A 117 0.41 -9.03 6.92
CA ILE A 117 0.06 -9.65 8.19
C ILE A 117 -0.64 -10.98 7.95
N LYS A 118 -0.32 -11.95 8.80
CA LYS A 118 -1.05 -13.21 8.86
C LYS A 118 -2.31 -13.01 9.67
N ASN A 119 -3.45 -13.23 9.05
CA ASN A 119 -4.75 -13.26 9.69
C ASN A 119 -5.60 -14.37 9.02
N PRO A 120 -6.77 -14.73 9.57
CA PRO A 120 -7.60 -15.79 8.99
C PRO A 120 -8.37 -15.36 7.74
N SER A 121 -8.27 -14.09 7.31
CA SER A 121 -8.89 -13.64 6.07
C SER A 121 -8.14 -14.22 4.88
N PRO A 122 -8.86 -14.67 3.84
CA PRO A 122 -8.20 -15.17 2.64
C PRO A 122 -7.61 -14.04 1.78
N GLN A 123 -8.12 -12.81 1.89
CA GLN A 123 -7.50 -11.66 1.25
C GLN A 123 -6.28 -11.25 2.08
N PRO A 124 -5.08 -11.12 1.49
CA PRO A 124 -3.91 -10.65 2.23
C PRO A 124 -4.13 -9.23 2.74
N HIS A 125 -3.59 -8.94 3.92
CA HIS A 125 -3.70 -7.61 4.55
C HIS A 125 -2.33 -6.98 4.66
N ILE A 126 -2.24 -5.69 4.34
CA ILE A 126 -1.06 -4.87 4.51
C ILE A 126 -1.29 -3.95 5.71
N VAL A 127 -0.36 -3.96 6.67
CA VAL A 127 -0.25 -2.87 7.65
C VAL A 127 0.73 -1.85 7.11
N VAL A 128 0.23 -0.67 6.78
CA VAL A 128 0.96 0.38 6.07
C VAL A 128 1.71 1.26 7.05
N GLN A 129 3.02 1.41 6.83
CA GLN A 129 3.89 2.28 7.61
C GLN A 129 4.09 3.64 6.93
N SER A 130 4.15 3.67 5.60
CA SER A 130 4.17 4.89 4.79
C SER A 130 3.27 4.72 3.55
N ALA A 131 2.62 5.82 3.14
CA ALA A 131 1.79 5.86 1.95
C ALA A 131 2.11 7.14 1.19
N VAL A 132 2.33 7.02 -0.12
CA VAL A 132 2.58 8.15 -1.02
C VAL A 132 1.62 8.03 -2.20
N VAL A 133 0.81 9.05 -2.44
CA VAL A 133 0.00 9.15 -3.66
C VAL A 133 0.92 9.60 -4.79
N THR A 134 1.12 8.74 -5.79
CA THR A 134 2.02 9.01 -6.92
C THR A 134 1.27 9.66 -8.07
N GLU A 135 0.01 9.30 -8.28
CA GLU A 135 -0.87 9.88 -9.28
C GLU A 135 -2.33 9.87 -8.79
N SER A 136 -3.02 11.00 -8.89
CA SER A 136 -4.45 11.08 -8.57
C SER A 136 -5.31 10.92 -9.82
N TRP A 137 -6.29 10.04 -9.77
CA TRP A 137 -7.21 9.81 -10.87
C TRP A 137 -8.19 10.97 -11.05
N GLN A 138 -8.18 11.58 -12.23
CA GLN A 138 -9.02 12.75 -12.53
C GLN A 138 -10.37 12.39 -13.16
N GLY A 139 -10.69 11.10 -13.27
CA GLY A 139 -11.84 10.64 -14.03
C GLY A 139 -11.62 10.67 -15.54
N LEU A 140 -12.68 10.34 -16.28
CA LEU A 140 -12.68 10.44 -17.75
C LEU A 140 -13.09 11.84 -18.17
N ALA A 141 -12.30 12.46 -19.06
CA ALA A 141 -12.61 13.78 -19.59
C ALA A 141 -14.02 13.83 -20.21
N GLY A 142 -14.80 14.84 -19.84
CA GLY A 142 -16.17 15.02 -20.32
C GLY A 142 -17.24 14.21 -19.56
N TYR A 143 -16.85 13.38 -18.60
CA TYR A 143 -17.78 12.65 -17.73
C TYR A 143 -17.79 13.28 -16.34
N LYS A 144 -18.99 13.54 -15.80
CA LYS A 144 -19.12 13.83 -14.37
C LYS A 144 -18.89 12.55 -13.60
N GLY A 145 -18.10 12.64 -12.52
CA GLY A 145 -17.95 11.52 -11.58
C GLY A 145 -19.31 11.04 -11.10
N TYR A 146 -19.46 9.73 -10.96
CA TYR A 146 -20.67 9.16 -10.40
C TYR A 146 -20.76 9.54 -8.92
N GLU A 147 -21.82 10.26 -8.53
CA GLU A 147 -22.08 10.60 -7.13
C GLU A 147 -22.69 9.38 -6.43
N TYR A 148 -21.89 8.71 -5.60
CA TYR A 148 -22.38 7.61 -4.77
C TYR A 148 -23.31 8.16 -3.68
N GLN A 149 -24.54 7.63 -3.60
CA GLN A 149 -25.61 8.24 -2.80
C GLN A 149 -25.80 7.66 -1.38
N ALA A 150 -25.04 6.63 -0.99
CA ALA A 150 -25.32 5.91 0.26
C ALA A 150 -24.06 5.77 1.12
N ASP A 151 -24.19 5.86 2.44
CA ASP A 151 -23.24 5.27 3.40
C ASP A 151 -23.53 3.76 3.56
N ILE A 152 -22.65 2.98 4.21
CA ILE A 152 -23.03 1.62 4.63
C ILE A 152 -24.19 1.78 5.61
N PRO A 153 -25.42 1.37 5.28
CA PRO A 153 -26.55 1.82 6.06
C PRO A 153 -26.53 1.18 7.45
N GLU A 154 -26.65 1.99 8.50
CA GLU A 154 -26.67 1.50 9.89
C GLU A 154 -27.72 0.40 10.08
N GLU A 155 -28.81 0.44 9.31
CA GLU A 155 -29.84 -0.58 9.34
C GLU A 155 -29.35 -2.00 9.02
N LEU A 156 -28.19 -2.17 8.36
CA LEU A 156 -27.60 -3.47 8.09
C LEU A 156 -26.80 -4.01 9.28
N LYS A 157 -26.25 -3.14 10.14
CA LYS A 157 -25.32 -3.50 11.23
C LYS A 157 -25.94 -4.43 12.28
N TYR A 158 -27.26 -4.38 12.44
CA TYR A 158 -28.00 -5.15 13.44
C TYR A 158 -28.96 -6.18 12.83
N ARG A 159 -28.90 -6.40 11.52
CA ARG A 159 -29.76 -7.38 10.84
C ARG A 159 -29.05 -8.72 10.71
N ASN A 160 -29.81 -9.79 10.89
CA ASN A 160 -29.40 -11.15 10.61
C ASN A 160 -29.88 -11.65 9.23
N HIS A 161 -30.72 -10.86 8.54
CA HIS A 161 -31.20 -11.14 7.19
C HIS A 161 -31.42 -9.83 6.41
N ALA A 162 -31.11 -9.85 5.11
CA ALA A 162 -31.38 -8.76 4.16
C ALA A 162 -31.35 -9.30 2.72
N ILE A 163 -31.89 -8.52 1.78
CA ILE A 163 -31.83 -8.81 0.34
C ILE A 163 -30.79 -7.86 -0.28
N PHE A 164 -29.93 -8.41 -1.11
CA PHE A 164 -28.88 -7.68 -1.80
C PHE A 164 -28.90 -8.02 -3.30
N LYS A 165 -28.36 -7.14 -4.13
CA LYS A 165 -27.97 -7.51 -5.49
C LYS A 165 -26.68 -8.31 -5.41
N PHE A 166 -26.61 -9.44 -6.11
CA PHE A 166 -25.40 -10.23 -6.18
C PHE A 166 -24.46 -9.68 -7.26
N HIS A 167 -23.18 -9.53 -6.95
CA HIS A 167 -22.16 -9.11 -7.92
C HIS A 167 -21.28 -10.28 -8.33
N PHE A 168 -20.61 -10.92 -7.38
CA PHE A 168 -19.78 -12.10 -7.66
C PHE A 168 -19.45 -12.88 -6.37
N VAL A 169 -19.00 -14.12 -6.56
CA VAL A 169 -18.36 -14.94 -5.54
C VAL A 169 -16.85 -14.85 -5.72
N ASN A 170 -16.10 -14.73 -4.62
CA ASN A 170 -14.64 -14.76 -4.64
C ASN A 170 -14.09 -15.80 -3.67
N ASN A 171 -12.82 -16.15 -3.88
CA ASN A 171 -12.02 -17.01 -3.02
C ASN A 171 -12.75 -18.34 -2.70
N GLU A 172 -13.09 -19.07 -3.75
CA GLU A 172 -13.68 -20.42 -3.66
C GLU A 172 -14.97 -20.45 -2.81
N GLY A 173 -15.83 -19.44 -2.92
CA GLY A 173 -17.09 -19.38 -2.17
C GLY A 173 -16.99 -18.74 -0.79
N LYS A 174 -15.79 -18.39 -0.29
CA LYS A 174 -15.61 -17.85 1.07
C LYS A 174 -16.01 -16.37 1.20
N ILE A 175 -16.06 -15.64 0.10
CA ILE A 175 -16.48 -14.23 0.07
C ILE A 175 -17.60 -14.05 -0.94
N LEU A 176 -18.72 -13.49 -0.48
CA LEU A 176 -19.82 -13.03 -1.32
C LEU A 176 -19.72 -11.52 -1.47
N VAL A 177 -19.63 -11.02 -2.70
CA VAL A 177 -19.65 -9.58 -2.96
C VAL A 177 -21.03 -9.19 -3.45
N VAL A 178 -21.69 -8.33 -2.67
CA VAL A 178 -23.08 -7.94 -2.89
C VAL A 178 -23.21 -6.43 -2.91
N GLU A 179 -24.24 -5.91 -3.55
CA GLU A 179 -24.60 -4.49 -3.52
C GLU A 179 -25.90 -4.28 -2.75
N TYR A 180 -25.87 -3.28 -1.88
CA TYR A 180 -27.05 -2.74 -1.22
C TYR A 180 -27.15 -1.25 -1.52
N LYS A 181 -28.27 -0.82 -2.11
CA LYS A 181 -28.42 0.52 -2.71
C LYS A 181 -27.30 0.71 -3.76
N ASP A 182 -26.29 1.52 -3.46
CA ASP A 182 -25.14 1.77 -4.35
C ASP A 182 -23.79 1.41 -3.67
N LYS A 183 -23.82 0.58 -2.61
CA LYS A 183 -22.63 0.13 -1.88
C LYS A 183 -22.32 -1.32 -2.14
N VAL A 184 -21.12 -1.59 -2.62
CA VAL A 184 -20.54 -2.93 -2.75
C VAL A 184 -19.94 -3.36 -1.41
N LEU A 185 -20.39 -4.50 -0.89
CA LEU A 185 -20.08 -5.02 0.44
C LEU A 185 -19.54 -6.45 0.33
N PRO A 186 -18.35 -6.75 0.88
CA PRO A 186 -17.87 -8.12 1.02
C PRO A 186 -18.49 -8.77 2.27
N ILE A 187 -19.04 -9.98 2.12
CA ILE A 187 -19.62 -10.79 3.20
C ILE A 187 -18.84 -12.09 3.32
N TYR A 188 -18.35 -12.39 4.53
CA TYR A 188 -17.74 -13.67 4.84
C TYR A 188 -18.78 -14.79 4.91
N VAL A 189 -18.60 -15.82 4.09
CA VAL A 189 -19.50 -16.96 4.03
C VAL A 189 -18.97 -18.08 4.94
N LYS A 190 -19.74 -18.43 5.97
CA LYS A 190 -19.40 -19.54 6.87
C LYS A 190 -19.68 -20.91 6.26
N ASN A 191 -20.72 -21.01 5.44
CA ASN A 191 -21.20 -22.27 4.88
C ASN A 191 -20.94 -22.28 3.36
N ILE A 192 -19.67 -22.50 3.01
CA ILE A 192 -19.11 -22.33 1.65
C ILE A 192 -19.80 -23.24 0.62
N GLU A 193 -20.36 -24.38 1.05
CA GLU A 193 -21.17 -25.30 0.22
C GLU A 193 -22.33 -24.59 -0.52
N LEU A 194 -22.81 -23.46 -0.01
CA LEU A 194 -23.93 -22.71 -0.59
C LEU A 194 -23.52 -21.67 -1.65
N THR A 195 -22.22 -21.45 -1.82
CA THR A 195 -21.67 -20.35 -2.64
C THR A 195 -20.46 -20.77 -3.48
N LYS A 196 -20.09 -22.05 -3.48
CA LYS A 196 -18.91 -22.56 -4.19
C LYS A 196 -19.13 -22.82 -5.69
N ASP A 197 -20.39 -22.89 -6.12
CA ASP A 197 -20.83 -23.13 -7.50
C ASP A 197 -21.17 -21.80 -8.21
#